data_AF-A0A496WPB2-F1
#
_entry.id   AF-A0A496WPB2-F1
#
_cell.length_a   1.000
_cell.length_b   1.000
_cell.length_c   1.000
_cell.angle_alpha   90.00
_cell.angle_beta   90.00
_cell.angle_gamma   90.00
#
_symmetry.space_group_name_H-M   'P 1'
#
loop_
_entity.id
_entity.type
_entity.pdbx_description
1 polymer ?
#
loop_
_entity_poly.entity_id
_entity_poly.type
_entity_poly.pdbx_seq_one_letter_code
_entity_poly.pdbx_strand_id
1 'polypeptide(L)'
;MAITNHERVGKALELLKSGLGPFVEREFKAKYGDGWAFEVKEILSDTRLGGGKSDSINDVAALLVVMDRKWGEVFRRILGKTERSLVNEILAIRNNWAHQEPFSGDDAYRALDSVGRLLSSISAAEADDVDKMKMELLRLRFDEQARGEKRKSSSIAIESGV
;
A
#
# COMPACT_ATOMS: atom_id res chain seq x y z
N MET A 1 -21.89 -7.40 -3.19
CA MET A 1 -21.42 -7.47 -1.79
C MET A 1 -20.55 -6.25 -1.54
N ALA A 2 -20.65 -5.59 -0.38
CA ALA A 2 -19.75 -4.46 -0.07
C ALA A 2 -18.33 -5.01 0.12
N ILE A 3 -17.34 -4.37 -0.49
CA ILE A 3 -15.92 -4.75 -0.32
C ILE A 3 -15.49 -4.53 1.13
N THR A 4 -14.75 -5.47 1.69
CA THR A 4 -14.18 -5.38 3.05
C THR A 4 -12.95 -4.47 3.08
N ASN A 5 -12.54 -4.04 4.27
CA ASN A 5 -11.31 -3.24 4.42
C ASN A 5 -10.06 -4.03 4.02
N HIS A 6 -9.99 -5.31 4.35
CA HIS A 6 -8.88 -6.18 3.95
C HIS A 6 -8.77 -6.29 2.42
N GLU A 7 -9.89 -6.48 1.72
CA GLU A 7 -9.92 -6.49 0.25
C GLU A 7 -9.54 -5.13 -0.36
N ARG A 8 -9.96 -4.00 0.25
CA ARG A 8 -9.52 -2.66 -0.19
C ARG A 8 -8.00 -2.50 -0.09
N VAL A 9 -7.40 -2.93 1.03
CA VAL A 9 -5.95 -2.91 1.23
C VAL A 9 -5.25 -3.80 0.22
N GLY A 10 -5.77 -5.00 -0.03
CA GLY A 10 -5.24 -5.91 -1.05
C GLY A 10 -5.22 -5.28 -2.45
N LYS A 11 -6.32 -4.64 -2.86
CA LYS A 11 -6.37 -3.89 -4.14
C LYS A 11 -5.36 -2.74 -4.21
N ALA A 12 -5.15 -2.02 -3.11
CA ALA A 12 -4.13 -0.98 -3.05
C ALA A 12 -2.71 -1.54 -3.21
N LEU A 13 -2.42 -2.69 -2.60
CA LEU A 13 -1.13 -3.37 -2.74
C LEU A 13 -0.89 -3.89 -4.16
N GLU A 14 -1.93 -4.33 -4.87
CA GLU A 14 -1.85 -4.70 -6.29
C GLU A 14 -1.57 -3.49 -7.19
N LEU A 15 -2.25 -2.36 -6.95
CA LEU A 15 -1.95 -1.10 -7.66
C LEU A 15 -0.52 -0.63 -7.36
N LEU A 16 -0.07 -0.76 -6.11
CA LEU A 16 1.28 -0.44 -5.73
C LEU A 16 2.31 -1.27 -6.49
N LYS A 17 2.09 -2.58 -6.60
CA LYS A 17 2.94 -3.48 -7.39
C LYS A 17 3.05 -3.00 -8.83
N SER A 18 1.92 -2.71 -9.48
CA SER A 18 1.87 -2.28 -10.88
C SER A 18 2.65 -0.98 -11.11
N GLY A 19 2.52 0.00 -10.21
CA GLY A 19 3.24 1.26 -10.32
C GLY A 19 4.72 1.18 -9.91
N LEU A 20 5.06 0.37 -8.89
CA LEU A 20 6.45 0.24 -8.42
C LEU A 20 7.32 -0.63 -9.32
N GLY A 21 6.78 -1.68 -9.93
CA GLY A 21 7.55 -2.64 -10.74
C GLY A 21 8.42 -1.96 -11.81
N PRO A 22 7.82 -1.20 -12.75
CA PRO A 22 8.56 -0.49 -13.80
C PRO A 22 9.54 0.55 -13.25
N PHE A 23 9.21 1.21 -12.14
CA PHE A 23 10.09 2.17 -11.49
C PHE A 23 11.35 1.48 -10.95
N VAL A 24 11.18 0.43 -10.14
CA VAL A 24 12.28 -0.32 -9.54
C VAL A 24 13.17 -0.93 -10.62
N GLU A 25 12.58 -1.57 -11.63
CA GLU A 25 13.32 -2.16 -12.74
C GLU A 25 14.18 -1.12 -13.47
N ARG A 26 13.61 0.04 -13.80
CA ARG A 26 14.34 1.13 -14.48
C ARG A 26 15.51 1.63 -13.64
N GLU A 27 15.31 1.87 -12.35
CA GLU A 27 16.38 2.38 -11.48
C GLU A 27 17.49 1.35 -11.26
N PHE A 28 17.13 0.07 -11.14
CA PHE A 28 18.09 -1.01 -11.05
C PHE A 28 18.89 -1.19 -12.34
N LYS A 29 18.24 -1.18 -13.50
CA LYS A 29 18.93 -1.20 -14.81
C LYS A 29 19.87 -0.01 -14.97
N ALA A 30 19.45 1.19 -14.55
CA ALA A 30 20.29 2.38 -14.62
C ALA A 30 21.52 2.30 -13.71
N LYS A 31 21.46 1.54 -12.61
CA LYS A 31 22.57 1.38 -11.66
C LYS A 31 23.50 0.20 -12.00
N TYR A 32 22.92 -0.94 -12.36
CA TYR A 32 23.62 -2.23 -12.46
C TYR A 32 23.71 -2.79 -13.89
N GLY A 33 23.11 -2.13 -14.88
CA GLY A 33 23.10 -2.60 -16.27
C GLY A 33 22.47 -3.99 -16.38
N ASP A 34 23.09 -4.89 -17.15
CA ASP A 34 22.58 -6.26 -17.38
C ASP A 34 22.58 -7.13 -16.11
N GLY A 35 23.37 -6.78 -15.09
CA GLY A 35 23.43 -7.51 -13.81
C GLY A 35 22.27 -7.23 -12.85
N TRP A 36 21.36 -6.33 -13.21
CA TRP A 36 20.31 -5.83 -12.32
C TRP A 36 19.41 -6.93 -11.72
N ALA A 37 19.09 -7.96 -12.50
CA ALA A 37 18.24 -9.07 -12.06
C ALA A 37 18.97 -9.97 -11.04
N PHE A 38 20.29 -10.11 -11.18
CA PHE A 38 21.12 -10.83 -10.21
C PHE A 38 21.14 -10.11 -8.87
N GLU A 39 21.33 -8.79 -8.88
CA GLU A 39 21.29 -7.97 -7.66
C GLU A 39 19.95 -8.09 -6.93
N VAL A 40 18.82 -8.01 -7.64
CA VAL A 40 17.49 -8.22 -7.03
C VAL A 40 17.39 -9.60 -6.37
N LYS A 41 17.87 -10.64 -7.04
CA LYS A 41 17.84 -12.01 -6.51
C LYS A 41 18.73 -12.18 -5.28
N GLU A 42 19.92 -11.61 -5.29
CA GLU A 42 20.86 -11.62 -4.16
C GLU A 42 20.27 -10.87 -2.96
N ILE A 43 19.67 -9.70 -3.17
CA ILE A 43 19.00 -8.95 -2.09
C ILE A 43 17.90 -9.78 -1.41
N LEU A 44 17.25 -10.67 -2.15
CA LEU A 44 16.12 -11.46 -1.67
C LEU A 44 16.51 -12.85 -1.16
N SER A 45 17.74 -13.32 -1.39
CA SER A 45 18.16 -14.69 -1.03
C SER A 45 18.06 -14.99 0.46
N ASP A 46 18.27 -13.99 1.30
CA ASP A 46 18.25 -14.08 2.76
C ASP A 46 16.86 -13.78 3.32
N THR A 47 15.85 -13.67 2.46
CA THR A 47 14.46 -13.47 2.82
C THR A 47 13.63 -14.69 2.44
N ARG A 48 12.45 -14.82 3.06
CA ARG A 48 11.46 -15.86 2.70
C ARG A 48 10.92 -15.68 1.26
N LEU A 49 11.26 -14.59 0.58
CA LEU A 49 10.86 -14.26 -0.78
C LEU A 49 11.83 -14.83 -1.84
N GLY A 50 13.03 -15.28 -1.45
CA GLY A 50 14.04 -15.83 -2.36
C GLY A 50 13.77 -17.26 -2.86
N GLY A 51 12.81 -17.98 -2.26
CA GLY A 51 12.51 -19.40 -2.57
C GLY A 51 11.39 -19.64 -3.60
N GLY A 52 10.71 -18.59 -4.06
CA GLY A 52 9.59 -18.69 -5.01
C GLY A 52 10.04 -18.66 -6.48
N LYS A 53 9.34 -19.39 -7.36
CA LYS A 53 9.63 -19.48 -8.80
C LYS A 53 9.72 -18.09 -9.47
N SER A 54 10.93 -17.80 -9.94
CA SER A 54 11.33 -17.00 -11.12
C SER A 54 10.82 -15.58 -11.37
N ASP A 55 9.92 -14.95 -10.61
CA ASP A 55 9.58 -13.53 -10.81
C ASP A 55 9.44 -12.76 -9.50
N SER A 56 10.56 -12.54 -8.80
CA SER A 56 10.58 -11.74 -7.57
C SER A 56 10.05 -10.31 -7.76
N ILE A 57 10.03 -9.78 -8.99
CA ILE A 57 9.53 -8.44 -9.31
C ILE A 57 7.99 -8.38 -9.36
N ASN A 58 7.34 -9.55 -9.42
CA ASN A 58 5.87 -9.65 -9.42
C ASN A 58 5.26 -9.72 -8.00
N ASP A 59 6.04 -9.56 -6.93
CA ASP A 59 5.54 -9.44 -5.55
C ASP A 59 5.83 -8.02 -5.00
N VAL A 60 4.79 -7.32 -4.57
CA VAL A 60 4.89 -6.01 -3.89
C VAL A 60 5.84 -6.06 -2.68
N ALA A 61 5.84 -7.19 -1.98
CA ALA A 61 6.79 -7.56 -0.94
C ALA A 61 8.25 -7.37 -1.31
N ALA A 62 8.61 -8.08 -2.37
CA ALA A 62 9.98 -8.10 -2.86
C ALA A 62 10.38 -6.72 -3.36
N LEU A 63 9.49 -6.01 -4.08
CA LEU A 63 9.74 -4.62 -4.51
C LEU A 63 10.05 -3.71 -3.32
N LEU A 64 9.23 -3.73 -2.27
CA LEU A 64 9.42 -2.88 -1.09
C LEU A 64 10.69 -3.24 -0.30
N VAL A 65 10.99 -4.54 -0.14
CA VAL A 65 12.23 -5.00 0.52
C VAL A 65 13.46 -4.55 -0.25
N VAL A 66 13.45 -4.69 -1.58
CA VAL A 66 14.53 -4.24 -2.46
C VAL A 66 14.72 -2.73 -2.35
N MET A 67 13.63 -1.97 -2.33
CA MET A 67 13.67 -0.52 -2.12
C MET A 67 14.31 -0.13 -0.79
N ASP A 68 13.90 -0.74 0.32
CA ASP A 68 14.48 -0.39 1.63
C ASP A 68 15.97 -0.78 1.72
N ARG A 69 16.33 -2.00 1.27
CA ARG A 69 17.72 -2.50 1.34
C ARG A 69 18.68 -1.70 0.44
N LYS A 70 18.26 -1.33 -0.77
CA LYS A 70 19.08 -0.55 -1.71
C LYS A 70 18.73 0.94 -1.71
N TRP A 71 18.09 1.44 -0.64
CA TRP A 71 17.65 2.85 -0.57
C TRP A 71 18.81 3.82 -0.81
N GLY A 72 19.90 3.66 -0.05
CA GLY A 72 21.05 4.56 -0.12
C GLY A 72 21.77 4.51 -1.47
N GLU A 73 21.78 3.35 -2.11
CA GLU A 73 22.59 3.08 -3.30
C GLU A 73 21.85 3.42 -4.61
N VAL A 74 20.55 3.15 -4.67
CA VAL A 74 19.73 3.24 -5.88
C VAL A 74 18.73 4.40 -5.79
N PHE A 75 17.95 4.48 -4.70
CA PHE A 75 16.75 5.32 -4.66
C PHE A 75 16.96 6.70 -4.05
N ARG A 76 17.96 6.89 -3.19
CA ARG A 76 18.22 8.15 -2.46
C ARG A 76 18.50 9.35 -3.39
N ARG A 77 18.87 9.11 -4.64
CA ARG A 77 19.09 10.16 -5.65
C ARG A 77 17.77 10.72 -6.21
N ILE A 78 16.66 10.02 -6.04
CA ILE A 78 15.33 10.35 -6.59
C ILE A 78 14.32 10.62 -5.47
N LEU A 79 14.35 9.79 -4.43
CA LEU A 79 13.38 9.81 -3.34
C LEU A 79 14.05 10.22 -2.02
N GLY A 80 13.30 10.93 -1.17
CA GLY A 80 13.75 11.48 0.08
C GLY A 80 13.52 10.57 1.28
N LYS A 81 13.78 11.11 2.48
CA LYS A 81 13.59 10.35 3.74
C LYS A 81 12.11 9.98 3.96
N THR A 82 11.19 10.84 3.54
CA THR A 82 9.74 10.65 3.70
C THR A 82 9.28 9.39 2.96
N GLU A 83 9.71 9.21 1.72
CA GLU A 83 9.32 8.06 0.90
C GLU A 83 9.90 6.76 1.45
N ARG A 84 11.12 6.81 2.04
CA ARG A 84 11.67 5.66 2.75
C ARG A 84 10.81 5.24 3.93
N SER A 85 10.29 6.21 4.68
CA SER A 85 9.37 5.93 5.78
C SER A 85 8.06 5.31 5.27
N LEU A 86 7.53 5.78 4.15
CA LEU A 86 6.35 5.17 3.51
C LEU A 86 6.60 3.73 3.08
N VAL A 87 7.76 3.42 2.46
CA VAL A 87 8.12 2.04 2.10
C VAL A 87 8.08 1.11 3.31
N ASN A 88 8.68 1.53 4.42
CA ASN A 88 8.71 0.74 5.66
C ASN A 88 7.33 0.58 6.30
N GLU A 89 6.50 1.62 6.26
CA GLU A 89 5.12 1.54 6.73
C GLU A 89 4.29 0.57 5.88
N ILE A 90 4.40 0.65 4.56
CA ILE A 90 3.67 -0.24 3.64
C ILE A 90 4.14 -1.69 3.79
N LEU A 91 5.43 -1.94 4.08
CA LEU A 91 5.91 -3.28 4.43
C LEU A 91 5.16 -3.85 5.64
N ALA A 92 4.96 -3.06 6.69
CA ALA A 92 4.18 -3.47 7.86
C ALA A 92 2.71 -3.72 7.50
N ILE A 93 2.09 -2.85 6.71
CA ILE A 93 0.71 -3.02 6.22
C ILE A 93 0.58 -4.31 5.41
N ARG A 94 1.49 -4.57 4.46
CA ARG A 94 1.50 -5.80 3.66
C ARG A 94 1.60 -7.01 4.55
N ASN A 95 2.49 -6.98 5.55
CA ASN A 95 2.69 -8.10 6.46
C ASN A 95 1.40 -8.44 7.23
N ASN A 96 0.73 -7.42 7.78
CA ASN A 96 -0.56 -7.58 8.44
C ASN A 96 -1.63 -8.12 7.48
N TRP A 97 -1.67 -7.60 6.25
CA TRP A 97 -2.58 -8.08 5.20
C TRP A 97 -2.33 -9.56 4.85
N ALA A 98 -1.08 -9.96 4.67
CA ALA A 98 -0.69 -11.33 4.38
C ALA A 98 -1.04 -12.30 5.52
N HIS A 99 -1.01 -11.82 6.77
CA HIS A 99 -1.41 -12.59 7.95
C HIS A 99 -2.93 -12.59 8.21
N GLN A 100 -3.73 -11.98 7.32
CA GLN A 100 -5.19 -11.87 7.46
C GLN A 100 -5.64 -11.12 8.72
N GLU A 101 -4.82 -10.19 9.21
CA GLU A 101 -5.19 -9.34 10.34
C GLU A 101 -6.40 -8.46 9.99
N PRO A 102 -7.30 -8.18 10.94
CA PRO A 102 -8.43 -7.29 10.70
C PRO A 102 -7.97 -5.85 10.50
N PHE A 103 -8.53 -5.18 9.50
CA PHE A 103 -8.31 -3.75 9.24
C PHE A 103 -9.53 -2.92 9.64
N SER A 104 -9.33 -1.96 10.54
CA SER A 104 -10.33 -0.93 10.77
C SER A 104 -10.48 -0.01 9.55
N GLY A 105 -11.51 0.84 9.56
CA GLY A 105 -11.67 1.87 8.53
C GLY A 105 -10.52 2.88 8.50
N ASP A 106 -9.91 3.15 9.67
CA ASP A 106 -8.75 4.06 9.79
C ASP A 106 -7.48 3.39 9.26
N ASP A 107 -7.28 2.10 9.56
CA ASP A 107 -6.13 1.34 9.05
C ASP A 107 -6.19 1.23 7.52
N ALA A 108 -7.38 0.93 6.97
CA ALA A 108 -7.57 0.87 5.53
C ALA A 108 -7.36 2.23 4.86
N TYR A 109 -7.84 3.31 5.48
CA TYR A 109 -7.60 4.67 5.00
C TYR A 109 -6.10 5.01 5.01
N ARG A 110 -5.41 4.71 6.12
CA ARG A 110 -3.97 4.95 6.26
C ARG A 110 -3.18 4.16 5.22
N ALA A 111 -3.52 2.90 4.99
CA ALA A 111 -2.90 2.08 3.96
C ALA A 111 -3.06 2.68 2.56
N LEU A 112 -4.28 3.08 2.20
CA LEU A 112 -4.57 3.73 0.91
C LEU A 112 -3.80 5.05 0.75
N ASP A 113 -3.76 5.89 1.80
CA ASP A 113 -3.02 7.16 1.76
C ASP A 113 -1.51 6.95 1.59
N SER A 114 -0.91 6.04 2.36
CA SER A 114 0.51 5.73 2.28
C SER A 114 0.92 5.17 0.93
N VAL A 115 0.11 4.24 0.38
CA VAL A 115 0.29 3.71 -0.99
C VAL A 115 0.17 4.83 -2.03
N GLY A 116 -0.88 5.64 -1.96
CA GLY A 116 -1.12 6.72 -2.92
C GLY A 116 0.00 7.76 -2.92
N ARG A 117 0.54 8.12 -1.75
CA ARG A 117 1.68 9.04 -1.62
C ARG A 117 2.96 8.47 -2.24
N LEU A 118 3.25 7.18 -2.00
CA LEU A 118 4.43 6.55 -2.60
C LEU A 118 4.31 6.49 -4.13
N LEU A 119 3.15 6.09 -4.66
CA LEU A 119 2.89 6.10 -6.11
C LEU A 119 2.97 7.51 -6.71
N SER A 120 2.44 8.52 -6.02
CA SER A 120 2.54 9.91 -6.46
C SER A 120 3.99 10.40 -6.51
N SER A 121 4.83 10.00 -5.55
CA SER A 121 6.24 10.41 -5.49
C SER A 121 7.07 9.92 -6.69
N ILE A 122 6.60 8.88 -7.38
CA ILE A 122 7.21 8.32 -8.59
C ILE A 122 6.39 8.63 -9.86
N SER A 123 5.36 9.46 -9.76
CA SER A 123 4.44 9.80 -10.87
C SER A 123 3.78 8.57 -11.52
N ALA A 124 3.45 7.54 -10.73
CA ALA A 124 2.73 6.36 -11.20
C ALA A 124 1.23 6.69 -11.37
N ALA A 125 0.65 6.31 -12.51
CA ALA A 125 -0.76 6.59 -12.83
C ALA A 125 -1.74 5.87 -11.87
N GLU A 126 -1.31 4.76 -11.28
CA GLU A 126 -2.06 4.00 -10.29
C GLU A 126 -2.39 4.82 -9.03
N ALA A 127 -1.67 5.93 -8.79
CA ALA A 127 -1.97 6.86 -7.69
C ALA A 127 -3.41 7.38 -7.77
N ASP A 128 -3.93 7.66 -8.98
CA ASP A 128 -5.27 8.19 -9.18
C ASP A 128 -6.36 7.17 -8.79
N ASP A 129 -6.12 5.89 -9.07
CA ASP A 129 -7.07 4.83 -8.73
C ASP A 129 -7.08 4.54 -7.23
N VAL A 130 -5.92 4.62 -6.58
CA VAL A 130 -5.83 4.55 -5.12
C VAL A 130 -6.54 5.75 -4.47
N ASP A 131 -6.41 6.95 -5.03
CA ASP A 131 -7.10 8.13 -4.51
C ASP A 131 -8.63 8.00 -4.64
N LYS A 132 -9.14 7.50 -5.78
CA LYS A 132 -10.57 7.19 -5.93
C LYS A 132 -11.06 6.22 -4.86
N MET A 133 -10.31 5.13 -4.61
CA MET A 133 -10.66 4.15 -3.57
C MET A 133 -10.66 4.78 -2.16
N LYS A 134 -9.72 5.67 -1.89
CA LYS A 134 -9.63 6.41 -0.62
C LYS A 134 -10.83 7.34 -0.44
N MET A 135 -11.23 8.07 -1.47
CA MET A 135 -12.41 8.95 -1.43
C MET A 135 -13.71 8.16 -1.27
N GLU A 136 -13.84 7.01 -1.93
CA GLU A 136 -14.97 6.11 -1.75
C GLU A 136 -15.08 5.60 -0.31
N LEU A 137 -13.97 5.19 0.31
CA LEU A 137 -13.95 4.76 1.71
C LEU A 137 -14.40 5.87 2.66
N LEU A 138 -13.91 7.09 2.46
CA LEU A 138 -14.32 8.25 3.28
C LEU A 138 -15.82 8.51 3.13
N ARG A 139 -16.34 8.49 1.90
CA ARG A 139 -17.77 8.68 1.65
C ARG A 139 -18.62 7.65 2.39
N LEU A 140 -18.25 6.36 2.30
CA LEU A 140 -18.97 5.29 3.00
C LEU A 140 -18.99 5.49 4.52
N ARG A 141 -17.84 5.88 5.10
CA ARG A 141 -17.75 6.14 6.54
C ARG A 141 -18.60 7.31 6.99
N PHE A 142 -18.63 8.40 6.22
CA PHE A 142 -19.49 9.55 6.54
C PHE A 142 -20.98 9.21 6.40
N ASP A 143 -21.37 8.44 5.40
CA ASP A 143 -22.75 7.97 5.23
C ASP A 143 -23.18 7.06 6.40
N GLU A 144 -22.29 6.18 6.87
CA GLU A 144 -22.53 5.32 8.04
C GLU A 144 -22.65 6.14 9.33
N GLN A 145 -21.78 7.13 9.53
CA GLN A 145 -21.84 8.03 10.69
C GLN A 145 -23.14 8.82 10.71
N ALA A 146 -23.54 9.42 9.58
CA ALA A 146 -24.78 10.20 9.47
C ALA A 146 -26.03 9.33 9.75
N ARG A 147 -26.03 8.07 9.30
CA ARG A 147 -27.10 7.11 9.64
C ARG A 147 -27.10 6.75 11.12
N GLY A 148 -25.93 6.57 11.72
CA GLY A 148 -25.78 6.30 13.15
C GLY A 148 -26.31 7.44 14.02
N GLU A 149 -25.97 8.69 13.66
CA GLU A 149 -26.45 9.89 14.35
C GLU A 149 -27.97 10.04 14.25
N LYS A 150 -28.55 9.84 13.05
CA LYS A 150 -30.01 9.85 12.85
C LYS A 150 -30.74 8.81 13.70
N ARG A 151 -30.19 7.59 13.82
CA ARG A 151 -30.75 6.54 14.67
C ARG A 151 -30.70 6.94 16.15
N LYS A 152 -29.57 7.47 16.62
CA LYS A 152 -29.43 7.95 18.01
C LYS A 152 -30.43 9.07 18.33
N SER A 153 -30.58 10.07 17.46
CA SER A 153 -31.53 11.15 17.68
C SER A 153 -32.98 10.66 17.72
N SER A 154 -33.35 9.69 16.88
CA SER A 154 -34.68 9.09 16.92
C SER A 154 -34.94 8.27 18.19
N SER A 155 -33.94 7.57 18.73
CA SER A 155 -34.08 6.80 19.97
C SER A 155 -34.24 7.68 21.20
N ILE A 156 -33.48 8.79 21.29
CA ILE A 156 -33.59 9.74 22.39
C ILE A 156 -34.98 10.39 22.43
N ALA A 157 -35.56 10.73 21.27
CA ALA A 157 -36.90 11.30 21.20
C ALA A 157 -38.01 10.36 21.71
N ILE A 158 -37.78 9.04 21.63
CA ILE A 158 -38.73 8.02 22.10
C ILE A 158 -38.61 7.84 23.63
N GLU A 159 -37.39 7.87 24.19
CA GLU A 159 -37.17 7.76 25.65
C GLU A 159 -37.57 9.03 26.42
N SER A 160 -37.49 10.20 25.79
CA SER A 160 -37.86 11.49 26.40
C SER A 160 -39.38 11.73 26.46
N GLY A 161 -40.17 10.87 25.83
CA GLY A 161 -41.62 11.02 25.66
C GLY A 161 -42.48 10.25 26.66
N VAL A 162 -41.90 9.77 27.77
CA VAL A 162 -42.59 9.05 28.87
C VAL A 162 -42.53 9.86 30.17
#